data_AF-A0A4S2KPG4-F1
#
_entry.id   AF-A0A4S2KPG4-F1
#
_cell.length_a   1.000
_cell.length_b   1.000
_cell.length_c   1.000
_cell.angle_alpha   90.00
_cell.angle_beta   90.00
_cell.angle_gamma   90.00
#
_symmetry.space_group_name_H-M   'P 1'
#
loop_
_entity.id
_entity.type
_entity.pdbx_description
1 polymer ?
#
loop_
_entity_poly.entity_id
_entity_poly.type
_entity_poly.pdbx_seq_one_letter_code
_entity_poly.pdbx_strand_id
1 'polypeptide(L)'
;MTSNEAGASLGVAREDVNWRKDIISQLRERNRSQTNCFADLISLQSSEANTNLRLEITKCLGREKELEGINQMLKDEHQALQLAFASLEEKLRKTQEENRQLIERLIKYKARDAEKMNEENDNFLRKRQAKMQKELEDAARDTRPVSPDRLSLKEVAGLPTAVPTKVSVTFSAHEGEVYAVKWSPTDRILATGGADRKVKLWNITKGN
;
A
#
# COMPACT_ATOMS: atom_id res chain seq x y z
N MET A 1 130.91 49.67 29.93
CA MET A 1 131.05 49.28 28.52
C MET A 1 130.16 48.04 28.33
N THR A 2 128.89 48.20 27.92
CA THR A 2 128.44 48.16 26.51
C THR A 2 128.89 46.83 25.87
N SER A 3 128.07 45.89 25.41
CA SER A 3 126.73 45.91 24.85
C SER A 3 126.35 44.45 24.51
N ASN A 4 125.05 44.09 24.57
CA ASN A 4 124.28 43.41 23.49
C ASN A 4 124.91 42.12 22.88
N GLU A 5 124.32 40.93 23.00
CA GLU A 5 123.11 40.45 22.31
C GLU A 5 122.55 39.27 23.13
N ALA A 6 121.31 39.26 23.66
CA ALA A 6 120.01 39.29 22.98
C ALA A 6 119.80 38.12 21.99
N GLY A 7 119.21 37.03 22.51
CA GLY A 7 118.12 36.32 21.84
C GLY A 7 118.50 35.29 20.77
N ALA A 8 118.86 34.07 21.16
CA ALA A 8 118.87 32.93 20.24
C ALA A 8 118.71 31.57 20.95
N SER A 9 117.61 31.33 21.67
CA SER A 9 117.21 29.96 22.03
C SER A 9 115.71 29.71 22.25
N LEU A 10 114.83 30.68 21.90
CA LEU A 10 113.36 30.52 22.02
C LEU A 10 112.63 30.21 20.69
N GLY A 11 113.36 30.05 19.59
CA GLY A 11 112.78 29.86 18.25
C GLY A 11 112.38 28.44 17.89
N VAL A 12 113.04 27.41 18.44
CA VAL A 12 112.94 26.04 17.90
C VAL A 12 111.75 25.24 18.49
N ALA A 13 111.24 25.59 19.66
CA ALA A 13 110.11 24.88 20.29
C ALA A 13 108.70 25.40 19.88
N ARG A 14 108.62 26.53 19.16
CA ARG A 14 107.34 27.18 18.79
C ARG A 14 106.71 26.59 17.53
N GLU A 15 107.52 26.12 16.58
CA GLU A 15 107.03 25.50 15.35
C GLU A 15 106.50 24.07 15.60
N ASP A 16 107.09 23.36 16.56
CA ASP A 16 106.77 21.96 16.89
C ASP A 16 105.41 21.75 17.60
N VAL A 17 104.71 22.84 17.96
CA VAL A 17 103.38 22.80 18.62
C VAL A 17 102.27 23.39 17.72
N ASN A 18 102.63 24.06 16.62
CA ASN A 18 101.64 24.67 15.73
C ASN A 18 100.77 23.64 14.99
N TRP A 19 101.35 22.51 14.58
CA TRP A 19 100.59 21.43 13.93
C TRP A 19 99.51 20.83 14.85
N ARG A 20 99.77 20.74 16.16
CA ARG A 20 98.78 20.24 17.13
C ARG A 20 97.60 21.18 17.25
N LYS A 21 97.85 22.49 17.32
CA LYS A 21 96.80 23.51 17.38
C LYS A 21 95.98 23.53 16.10
N ASP A 22 96.65 23.38 14.95
CA ASP A 22 95.98 23.33 13.65
C ASP A 22 95.07 22.09 13.53
N ILE A 23 95.57 20.90 13.89
CA ILE A 23 94.76 19.67 13.93
C ILE A 23 93.56 19.81 14.88
N ILE A 24 93.75 20.38 16.08
CA ILE A 24 92.64 20.61 17.03
C ILE A 24 91.61 21.59 16.44
N SER A 25 92.06 22.64 15.75
CA SER A 25 91.19 23.60 15.08
C SER A 25 90.39 22.93 13.96
N GLN A 26 91.05 22.15 13.10
CA GLN A 26 90.41 21.38 12.02
C GLN A 26 89.41 20.36 12.58
N LEU A 27 89.73 19.65 13.67
CA LEU A 27 88.82 18.70 14.32
C LEU A 27 87.61 19.42 14.93
N ARG A 28 87.79 20.58 15.55
CA ARG A 28 86.69 21.40 16.09
C ARG A 28 85.79 21.91 14.98
N GLU A 29 86.36 22.41 13.90
CA GLU A 29 85.60 22.89 12.75
C GLU A 29 84.85 21.73 12.09
N ARG A 30 85.50 20.59 11.88
CA ARG A 30 84.85 19.37 11.38
C ARG A 30 83.71 18.90 12.28
N ASN A 31 83.90 18.87 13.60
CA ASN A 31 82.84 18.51 14.56
C ASN A 31 81.69 19.52 14.52
N ARG A 32 81.98 20.82 14.40
CA ARG A 32 80.97 21.87 14.25
C ARG A 32 80.18 21.69 12.95
N SER A 33 80.86 21.48 11.82
CA SER A 33 80.22 21.22 10.53
C SER A 33 79.36 19.96 10.57
N GLN A 34 79.86 18.87 11.19
CA GLN A 34 79.07 17.65 11.37
C GLN A 34 77.83 17.89 12.23
N THR A 35 77.97 18.60 13.35
CA THR A 35 76.83 18.92 14.24
C THR A 35 75.78 19.74 13.51
N ASN A 36 76.20 20.76 12.75
CA ASN A 36 75.31 21.58 11.95
C ASN A 36 74.59 20.75 10.86
N CYS A 37 75.32 19.87 10.16
CA CYS A 37 74.73 19.00 9.16
C CYS A 37 73.68 18.04 9.75
N PHE A 38 73.92 17.48 10.93
CA PHE A 38 72.91 16.67 11.63
C PHE A 38 71.71 17.50 12.07
N ALA A 39 71.92 18.71 12.59
CA ALA A 39 70.84 19.61 12.98
C ALA A 39 69.96 19.99 11.78
N ASP A 40 70.58 20.32 10.64
CA ASP A 40 69.88 20.64 9.39
C ASP A 40 69.07 19.45 8.87
N LEU A 41 69.64 18.23 8.91
CA LEU A 41 68.94 17.01 8.48
C LEU A 41 67.72 16.73 9.36
N ILE A 42 67.85 16.84 10.68
CA ILE A 42 66.73 16.65 11.62
C ILE A 42 65.66 17.72 11.39
N SER A 43 66.06 18.97 11.20
CA SER A 43 65.15 20.08 10.91
C SER A 43 64.39 19.85 9.61
N LEU A 44 65.08 19.43 8.54
CA LEU A 44 64.47 19.12 7.25
C LEU A 44 63.47 17.97 7.36
N GLN A 45 63.86 16.86 8.00
CA GLN A 45 62.98 15.71 8.19
C GLN A 45 61.76 16.04 9.04
N SER A 46 61.94 16.83 10.11
CA SER A 46 60.84 17.34 10.93
C SER A 46 59.90 18.24 10.13
N SER A 47 60.45 19.14 9.32
CA SER A 47 59.69 20.04 8.45
C SER A 47 58.86 19.26 7.43
N GLU A 48 59.45 18.25 6.77
CA GLU A 48 58.76 17.36 5.83
C GLU A 48 57.65 16.53 6.48
N ALA A 49 57.92 15.98 7.67
CA ALA A 49 56.87 15.27 8.43
C ALA A 49 55.71 16.22 8.78
N ASN A 50 56.02 17.44 9.20
CA ASN A 50 55.02 18.45 9.53
C ASN A 50 54.21 18.91 8.31
N THR A 51 54.84 19.06 7.14
CA THR A 51 54.13 19.45 5.91
C THR A 51 53.18 18.34 5.46
N ASN A 52 53.62 17.08 5.52
CA ASN A 52 52.79 15.91 5.20
C ASN A 52 51.59 15.79 6.15
N LEU A 53 51.80 15.92 7.47
CA LEU A 53 50.71 15.89 8.45
C LEU A 53 49.73 17.04 8.24
N ARG A 54 50.23 18.25 7.95
CA ARG A 54 49.36 19.41 7.63
C ARG A 54 48.51 19.14 6.39
N LEU A 55 49.08 18.54 5.35
CA LEU A 55 48.34 18.19 4.15
C LEU A 55 47.24 17.17 4.44
N GLU A 56 47.52 16.12 5.21
CA GLU A 56 46.51 15.14 5.60
C GLU A 56 45.39 15.78 6.44
N ILE A 57 45.73 16.65 7.40
CA ILE A 57 44.73 17.42 8.16
C ILE A 57 43.83 18.23 7.23
N THR A 58 44.41 18.95 6.26
CA THR A 58 43.61 19.74 5.30
C THR A 58 42.69 18.87 4.45
N LYS A 59 43.13 17.68 4.05
CA LYS A 59 42.29 16.72 3.31
C LYS A 59 41.14 16.21 4.19
N CYS A 60 41.42 15.85 5.44
CA CYS A 60 40.41 15.41 6.40
C CYS A 60 39.36 16.50 6.64
N LEU A 61 39.78 17.74 6.87
CA LEU A 61 38.87 18.88 7.06
C LEU A 61 38.00 19.15 5.81
N GLY A 62 38.57 18.98 4.62
CA GLY A 62 37.80 19.07 3.36
C GLY A 62 36.68 18.04 3.30
N ARG A 63 37.01 16.77 3.59
CA ARG A 63 36.03 15.67 3.62
C ARG A 63 34.97 15.87 4.70
N GLU A 64 35.36 16.37 5.88
CA GLU A 64 34.43 16.68 6.96
C GLU A 64 33.39 17.72 6.50
N LYS A 65 33.86 18.80 5.87
CA LYS A 65 32.98 19.85 5.32
C LYS A 65 32.06 19.33 4.21
N GLU A 66 32.55 18.46 3.33
CA GLU A 66 31.73 17.81 2.30
C GLU A 66 30.63 16.95 2.92
N LEU A 67 30.97 16.13 3.92
CA LEU A 67 30.02 15.30 4.65
C LEU A 67 28.98 16.13 5.42
N GLU A 68 29.39 17.23 6.03
CA GLU A 68 28.46 18.18 6.67
C GLU A 68 27.48 18.76 5.65
N GLY A 69 27.95 19.15 4.47
CA GLY A 69 27.11 19.64 3.37
C GLY A 69 26.09 18.60 2.90
N ILE A 70 26.52 17.36 2.68
CA ILE A 70 25.63 16.25 2.29
C ILE A 70 24.60 15.98 3.38
N ASN A 71 25.01 15.94 4.64
CA ASN A 71 24.10 15.72 5.76
C ASN A 71 23.05 16.84 5.87
N GLN A 72 23.43 18.09 5.60
CA GLN A 72 22.48 19.19 5.59
C GLN A 72 21.47 19.06 4.43
N MET A 73 21.93 18.76 3.21
CA MET A 73 21.04 18.52 2.08
C MET A 73 20.04 17.38 2.37
N LEU A 74 20.53 16.28 2.95
CA LEU A 74 19.68 15.14 3.29
C LEU A 74 18.61 15.50 4.33
N LYS A 75 18.93 16.36 5.31
CA LYS A 75 17.96 16.88 6.29
C LYS A 75 16.89 17.73 5.61
N ASP A 76 17.29 18.60 4.68
CA ASP A 76 16.37 19.48 3.97
C ASP A 76 15.43 18.66 3.05
N GLU A 77 15.96 17.68 2.33
CA GLU A 77 15.16 16.73 1.53
C GLU A 77 14.18 15.95 2.41
N HIS A 78 14.63 15.46 3.57
CA HIS A 78 13.78 14.75 4.51
C HIS A 78 12.62 15.62 5.00
N GLN A 79 12.89 16.88 5.35
CA GLN A 79 11.85 17.83 5.76
C GLN A 79 10.85 18.11 4.62
N ALA A 80 11.33 18.30 3.40
CA ALA A 80 10.47 18.51 2.23
C ALA A 80 9.56 17.29 2.00
N LEU A 81 10.10 16.08 2.10
CA LEU A 81 9.33 14.84 2.00
C LEU A 81 8.29 14.72 3.11
N GLN A 82 8.63 15.02 4.36
CA GLN A 82 7.67 15.00 5.48
C GLN A 82 6.48 15.93 5.21
N LEU A 83 6.73 17.15 4.73
CA LEU A 83 5.66 18.11 4.39
C LEU A 83 4.80 17.60 3.23
N ALA A 84 5.41 16.98 2.22
CA ALA A 84 4.70 16.38 1.11
C ALA A 84 3.81 15.21 1.56
N PHE A 85 4.33 14.33 2.43
CA PHE A 85 3.56 13.24 3.04
C PHE A 85 2.37 13.76 3.83
N ALA A 86 2.55 14.76 4.70
CA ALA A 86 1.45 15.35 5.46
C ALA A 86 0.36 15.94 4.54
N SER A 87 0.75 16.57 3.42
CA SER A 87 -0.19 17.07 2.42
C SER A 87 -0.98 15.94 1.73
N LEU A 88 -0.33 14.82 1.43
CA LEU A 88 -0.96 13.66 0.81
C LEU A 88 -1.92 12.96 1.78
N GLU A 89 -1.54 12.82 3.06
CA GLU A 89 -2.41 12.26 4.09
C GLU A 89 -3.70 13.08 4.24
N GLU A 90 -3.60 14.42 4.23
CA GLU A 90 -4.78 15.27 4.31
C GLU A 90 -5.68 15.13 3.06
N LYS A 91 -5.09 14.99 1.87
CA LYS A 91 -5.87 14.72 0.64
C LYS A 91 -6.59 13.37 0.72
N LEU A 92 -5.89 12.33 1.16
CA LEU A 92 -6.48 11.00 1.36
C LEU A 92 -7.65 11.07 2.34
N ARG A 93 -7.47 11.74 3.48
CA ARG A 93 -8.51 11.92 4.48
C ARG A 93 -9.75 12.63 3.91
N LYS A 94 -9.56 13.69 3.12
CA LYS A 94 -10.66 14.40 2.46
C LYS A 94 -11.41 13.52 1.47
N THR A 95 -10.71 12.80 0.60
CA THR A 95 -11.34 11.89 -0.37
C THR A 95 -12.07 10.74 0.31
N GLN A 96 -11.52 10.19 1.40
CA GLN A 96 -12.20 9.18 2.21
C GLN A 96 -13.48 9.71 2.84
N GLU A 97 -13.44 10.94 3.36
CA GLU A 97 -14.60 11.61 3.94
C GLU A 97 -15.70 11.87 2.90
N GLU A 98 -15.33 12.38 1.72
CA GLU A 98 -16.26 12.57 0.61
C GLU A 98 -16.92 11.27 0.18
N ASN A 99 -16.15 10.19 0.05
CA ASN A 99 -16.68 8.88 -0.30
C ASN A 99 -17.66 8.35 0.77
N ARG A 100 -17.31 8.50 2.06
CA ARG A 100 -18.20 8.16 3.17
C ARG A 100 -19.52 8.91 3.09
N GLN A 101 -19.48 10.22 2.84
CA GLN A 101 -20.68 11.04 2.70
C GLN A 101 -21.54 10.64 1.50
N LEU A 102 -20.91 10.28 0.37
CA LEU A 102 -21.63 9.80 -0.81
C LEU A 102 -22.34 8.47 -0.55
N ILE A 103 -21.66 7.53 0.11
CA ILE A 103 -22.24 6.25 0.51
C ILE A 103 -23.43 6.47 1.45
N GLU A 104 -23.28 7.34 2.46
CA GLU A 104 -24.35 7.66 3.40
C GLU A 104 -25.58 8.25 2.69
N ARG A 105 -25.37 9.21 1.77
CA ARG A 105 -26.45 9.76 0.94
C ARG A 105 -27.11 8.67 0.09
N LEU A 106 -26.33 7.81 -0.55
CA LEU A 106 -26.84 6.73 -1.37
C LEU A 106 -27.71 5.77 -0.56
N ILE A 107 -27.24 5.37 0.63
CA ILE A 107 -28.01 4.51 1.55
C ILE A 107 -29.32 5.19 1.92
N LYS A 108 -29.29 6.50 2.26
CA LYS A 108 -30.49 7.26 2.59
C LYS A 108 -31.50 7.29 1.45
N TYR A 109 -31.05 7.51 0.21
CA TYR A 109 -31.94 7.47 -0.96
C TYR A 109 -32.53 6.07 -1.18
N LYS A 110 -31.68 5.03 -1.11
CA LYS A 110 -32.13 3.65 -1.28
C LYS A 110 -33.11 3.20 -0.19
N ALA A 111 -32.90 3.61 1.06
CA ALA A 111 -33.81 3.35 2.17
C ALA A 111 -35.18 4.02 1.91
N ARG A 112 -35.18 5.30 1.51
CA ARG A 112 -36.41 6.03 1.20
C ARG A 112 -37.18 5.41 0.02
N ASP A 113 -36.47 4.94 -1.00
CA ASP A 113 -37.10 4.25 -2.13
C ASP A 113 -37.68 2.90 -1.70
N ALA A 114 -36.97 2.14 -0.85
CA ALA A 114 -37.47 0.88 -0.29
C ALA A 114 -38.71 1.09 0.59
N GLU A 115 -38.73 2.12 1.43
CA GLU A 115 -39.88 2.50 2.26
C GLU A 115 -41.12 2.77 1.40
N LYS A 116 -40.99 3.57 0.33
CA LYS A 116 -42.10 3.85 -0.60
C LYS A 116 -42.64 2.57 -1.25
N MET A 117 -41.75 1.70 -1.71
CA MET A 117 -42.14 0.43 -2.32
C MET A 117 -42.86 -0.48 -1.31
N ASN A 118 -42.41 -0.50 -0.05
CA ASN A 118 -43.08 -1.25 1.02
C ASN A 118 -44.46 -0.67 1.34
N GLU A 119 -44.59 0.65 1.43
CA GLU A 119 -45.88 1.33 1.64
C GLU A 119 -46.88 1.03 0.51
N GLU A 120 -46.43 1.06 -0.74
CA GLU A 120 -47.26 0.70 -1.90
C GLU A 120 -47.67 -0.77 -1.89
N ASN A 121 -46.75 -1.67 -1.53
CA ASN A 121 -47.03 -3.10 -1.44
C ASN A 121 -48.02 -3.40 -0.30
N ASP A 122 -47.85 -2.77 0.87
CA ASP A 122 -48.77 -2.89 2.01
C ASP A 122 -50.16 -2.38 1.64
N ASN A 123 -50.24 -1.24 0.96
CA ASN A 123 -51.51 -0.68 0.47
C ASN A 123 -52.18 -1.60 -0.56
N PHE A 124 -51.40 -2.20 -1.47
CA PHE A 124 -51.90 -3.15 -2.45
C PHE A 124 -52.45 -4.41 -1.78
N LEU A 125 -51.70 -4.98 -0.81
CA LEU A 125 -52.12 -6.14 -0.04
C LEU A 125 -53.40 -5.84 0.76
N ARG A 126 -53.47 -4.69 1.46
CA ARG A 126 -54.66 -4.26 2.19
C ARG A 126 -55.89 -4.11 1.29
N LYS A 127 -55.75 -3.44 0.15
CA LYS A 127 -56.85 -3.29 -0.83
C LYS A 127 -57.33 -4.65 -1.35
N ARG A 128 -56.41 -5.56 -1.63
CA ARG A 128 -56.74 -6.92 -2.08
C ARG A 128 -57.44 -7.73 -0.98
N GLN A 129 -56.97 -7.64 0.26
CA GLN A 129 -57.58 -8.31 1.42
C GLN A 129 -58.99 -7.78 1.68
N ALA A 130 -59.18 -6.46 1.67
CA ALA A 130 -60.49 -5.83 1.84
C ALA A 130 -61.46 -6.20 0.71
N LYS A 131 -60.98 -6.25 -0.53
CA LYS A 131 -61.80 -6.70 -1.67
C LYS A 131 -62.23 -8.16 -1.52
N MET A 132 -61.31 -9.05 -1.18
CA MET A 132 -61.61 -10.46 -0.92
C MET A 132 -62.61 -10.62 0.22
N GLN A 133 -62.44 -9.85 1.31
CA GLN A 133 -63.34 -9.90 2.45
C GLN A 133 -64.74 -9.39 2.11
N LYS A 134 -64.84 -8.31 1.33
CA LYS A 134 -66.11 -7.82 0.83
C LYS A 134 -66.81 -8.84 -0.09
N GLU A 135 -66.08 -9.47 -1.00
CA GLU A 135 -66.63 -10.54 -1.86
C GLU A 135 -67.13 -11.74 -1.03
N LEU A 136 -66.42 -12.10 0.04
CA LEU A 136 -66.85 -13.13 1.00
C LEU A 136 -68.11 -12.71 1.75
N GLU A 137 -68.20 -11.47 2.22
CA GLU A 137 -69.39 -10.94 2.90
C GLU A 137 -70.60 -10.87 1.96
N ASP A 138 -70.41 -10.41 0.73
CA ASP A 138 -71.46 -10.36 -0.29
C ASP A 138 -71.92 -11.80 -0.65
N ALA A 139 -71.00 -12.75 -0.80
CA ALA A 139 -71.34 -14.16 -1.02
C ALA A 139 -72.06 -14.79 0.18
N ALA A 140 -71.65 -14.46 1.42
CA ALA A 140 -72.35 -14.90 2.63
C ALA A 140 -73.76 -14.29 2.71
N ARG A 141 -73.95 -13.04 2.26
CA ARG A 141 -75.26 -12.37 2.20
C ARG A 141 -76.16 -12.92 1.10
N ASP A 142 -75.59 -13.34 -0.03
CA ASP A 142 -76.31 -13.99 -1.14
C ASP A 142 -76.55 -15.49 -0.90
N THR A 143 -76.37 -15.96 0.35
CA THR A 143 -76.94 -17.24 0.77
C THR A 143 -78.46 -17.12 0.76
N ARG A 144 -79.05 -17.31 -0.42
CA ARG A 144 -80.47 -17.62 -0.56
C ARG A 144 -80.76 -18.79 0.38
N PRO A 145 -81.87 -18.78 1.14
CA PRO A 145 -82.31 -19.97 1.83
C PRO A 145 -82.50 -21.03 0.75
N VAL A 146 -81.61 -22.03 0.74
CA VAL A 146 -81.82 -23.22 -0.07
C VAL A 146 -83.08 -23.84 0.53
N SER A 147 -84.22 -23.59 -0.12
CA SER A 147 -85.43 -24.37 0.13
C SER A 147 -85.04 -25.85 -0.03
N PRO A 148 -85.41 -26.73 0.91
CA PRO A 148 -84.94 -28.13 0.92
C PRO A 148 -85.41 -28.97 -0.26
N ASP A 149 -86.06 -28.39 -1.28
CA ASP A 149 -86.70 -29.09 -2.38
C ASP A 149 -85.94 -29.11 -3.72
N ARG A 150 -84.63 -28.83 -3.72
CA ARG A 150 -83.81 -29.11 -4.92
C ARG A 150 -83.16 -30.50 -4.86
N LEU A 151 -84.01 -31.53 -4.76
CA LEU A 151 -83.63 -32.90 -5.04
C LEU A 151 -83.55 -33.11 -6.56
N SER A 152 -82.31 -33.21 -7.05
CA SER A 152 -81.84 -34.08 -8.15
C SER A 152 -80.63 -33.46 -8.85
N LEU A 153 -79.58 -33.20 -8.07
CA LEU A 153 -78.25 -33.39 -8.63
C LEU A 153 -78.16 -34.89 -8.95
N LYS A 154 -78.18 -35.24 -10.23
CA LYS A 154 -77.63 -36.53 -10.66
C LYS A 154 -76.22 -36.56 -10.09
N GLU A 155 -76.06 -37.41 -9.08
CA GLU A 155 -74.80 -37.90 -8.60
C GLU A 155 -74.02 -38.36 -9.84
N VAL A 156 -73.15 -37.48 -10.33
CA VAL A 156 -72.14 -37.87 -11.30
C VAL A 156 -71.20 -38.73 -10.47
N ALA A 157 -71.43 -40.04 -10.57
CA ALA A 157 -70.58 -41.08 -10.02
C ALA A 157 -69.12 -40.63 -10.14
N GLY A 158 -68.43 -40.64 -9.01
CA GLY A 158 -67.07 -40.14 -8.87
C GLY A 158 -66.22 -40.60 -10.04
N LEU A 159 -65.84 -39.64 -10.89
CA LEU A 159 -64.65 -39.80 -11.68
C LEU A 159 -63.51 -40.03 -10.68
N PRO A 160 -62.74 -41.12 -10.80
CA PRO A 160 -61.66 -41.37 -9.87
C PRO A 160 -60.68 -40.20 -9.99
N THR A 161 -60.64 -39.33 -8.99
CA THR A 161 -59.51 -38.45 -8.71
C THR A 161 -58.35 -39.30 -8.20
N ALA A 162 -57.90 -40.24 -9.02
CA ALA A 162 -56.67 -40.96 -8.80
C ALA A 162 -55.53 -39.96 -9.05
N VAL A 163 -54.81 -39.61 -7.99
CA VAL A 163 -53.58 -38.84 -8.09
C VAL A 163 -52.62 -39.66 -8.96
N PRO A 164 -52.21 -39.18 -10.15
CA PRO A 164 -51.39 -39.97 -11.05
C PRO A 164 -50.05 -40.29 -10.36
N THR A 165 -49.86 -41.57 -9.99
CA THR A 165 -48.67 -42.03 -9.26
C THR A 165 -47.53 -42.45 -10.19
N LYS A 166 -47.81 -42.54 -11.49
CA LYS A 166 -46.86 -42.98 -12.52
C LYS A 166 -46.47 -41.80 -13.41
N VAL A 167 -45.18 -41.48 -13.46
CA VAL A 167 -44.63 -40.46 -14.35
C VAL A 167 -44.86 -40.91 -15.80
N SER A 168 -45.53 -40.07 -16.60
CA SER A 168 -45.86 -40.38 -17.99
C SER A 168 -44.73 -40.02 -18.96
N VAL A 169 -44.01 -38.93 -18.71
CA VAL A 169 -42.92 -38.43 -19.55
C VAL A 169 -41.87 -37.74 -18.69
N THR A 170 -40.60 -38.05 -18.96
CA THR A 170 -39.43 -37.38 -18.37
C THR A 170 -38.58 -36.83 -19.50
N PHE A 171 -38.20 -35.54 -19.44
CA PHE A 171 -37.27 -34.94 -20.40
C PHE A 171 -36.29 -34.02 -19.69
N SER A 172 -35.09 -33.89 -20.26
CA SER A 172 -34.05 -33.02 -19.72
C SER A 172 -34.28 -31.58 -20.17
N ALA A 173 -34.86 -30.76 -19.27
CA ALA A 173 -35.20 -29.39 -19.59
C ALA A 173 -33.97 -28.46 -19.56
N HIS A 174 -33.05 -28.61 -18.60
CA HIS A 174 -31.94 -27.68 -18.37
C HIS A 174 -30.65 -28.45 -17.98
N GLU A 175 -29.48 -27.85 -18.23
CA GLU A 175 -28.17 -28.42 -17.84
C GLU A 175 -27.85 -28.25 -16.33
N GLY A 176 -28.87 -27.98 -15.51
CA GLY A 176 -28.76 -27.75 -14.08
C GLY A 176 -30.12 -27.72 -13.40
N GLU A 177 -30.16 -27.30 -12.14
CA GLU A 177 -31.38 -27.28 -11.33
C GLU A 177 -32.47 -26.39 -11.95
N VAL A 178 -33.72 -26.85 -11.90
CA VAL A 178 -34.88 -26.11 -12.37
C VAL A 178 -35.48 -25.35 -11.19
N TYR A 179 -35.50 -24.02 -11.29
CA TYR A 179 -36.01 -23.15 -10.22
C TYR A 179 -37.49 -22.83 -10.36
N ALA A 180 -38.03 -22.87 -11.57
CA ALA A 180 -39.43 -22.52 -11.82
C ALA A 180 -40.04 -23.33 -12.96
N VAL A 181 -41.29 -23.76 -12.75
CA VAL A 181 -42.12 -24.45 -13.75
C VAL A 181 -43.51 -23.84 -13.71
N LYS A 182 -44.04 -23.43 -14.86
CA LYS A 182 -45.40 -22.87 -14.94
C LYS A 182 -46.11 -23.25 -16.23
N TRP A 183 -47.32 -23.77 -16.07
CA TRP A 183 -48.23 -24.00 -17.18
C TRP A 183 -48.94 -22.72 -17.60
N SER A 184 -49.11 -22.52 -18.91
CA SER A 184 -50.01 -21.49 -19.42
C SER A 184 -51.47 -21.90 -19.12
N PRO A 185 -52.30 -20.98 -18.61
CA PRO A 185 -53.71 -21.26 -18.28
C PRO A 185 -54.60 -21.32 -19.53
N THR A 186 -54.14 -20.79 -20.67
CA THR A 186 -54.91 -20.68 -21.92
C THR A 186 -54.30 -21.51 -23.03
N ASP A 187 -52.96 -21.59 -23.08
CA ASP A 187 -52.24 -22.31 -24.12
C ASP A 187 -51.66 -23.61 -23.57
N ARG A 188 -51.52 -24.63 -24.41
CA ARG A 188 -50.87 -25.90 -24.03
C ARG A 188 -49.33 -25.78 -24.03
N ILE A 189 -48.84 -24.76 -23.34
CA ILE A 189 -47.42 -24.41 -23.24
C ILE A 189 -46.97 -24.52 -21.78
N LEU A 190 -45.80 -25.12 -21.58
CA LEU A 190 -45.10 -25.21 -20.30
C LEU A 190 -43.83 -24.35 -20.37
N ALA A 191 -43.66 -23.45 -19.41
CA ALA A 191 -42.46 -22.65 -19.25
C ALA A 191 -41.58 -23.23 -18.13
N THR A 192 -40.29 -23.40 -18.39
CA THR A 192 -39.29 -23.84 -17.42
C THR A 192 -38.13 -22.87 -17.36
N GLY A 193 -37.61 -22.59 -16.16
CA GLY A 193 -36.43 -21.75 -15.93
C GLY A 193 -35.44 -22.44 -14.99
N GLY A 194 -34.16 -22.47 -15.38
CA GLY A 194 -33.13 -23.20 -14.65
C GLY A 194 -31.82 -22.44 -14.40
N ALA A 195 -30.89 -23.11 -13.72
CA ALA A 195 -29.57 -22.59 -13.37
C ALA A 195 -28.67 -22.28 -14.58
N ASP A 196 -29.02 -22.81 -15.76
CA ASP A 196 -28.41 -22.48 -17.06
C ASP A 196 -28.73 -21.06 -17.56
N ARG A 197 -29.48 -20.26 -16.75
CA ARG A 197 -29.90 -18.88 -17.01
C ARG A 197 -30.76 -18.74 -18.27
N LYS A 198 -31.45 -19.82 -18.67
CA LYS A 198 -32.35 -19.82 -19.82
C LYS A 198 -33.78 -20.13 -19.39
N VAL A 199 -34.73 -19.57 -20.13
CA VAL A 199 -36.15 -19.93 -20.05
C VAL A 199 -36.50 -20.69 -21.32
N LYS A 200 -37.05 -21.90 -21.18
CA LYS A 200 -37.48 -22.74 -22.30
C LYS A 200 -39.00 -22.87 -22.29
N LEU A 201 -39.60 -22.84 -23.49
CA LEU A 201 -41.03 -23.00 -23.70
C LEU A 201 -41.29 -24.31 -24.44
N TRP A 202 -42.14 -25.15 -23.87
CA TRP A 202 -42.47 -26.47 -24.37
C TRP A 202 -43.93 -26.50 -24.82
N ASN A 203 -44.18 -26.83 -26.08
CA ASN A 203 -45.54 -26.98 -26.59
C ASN A 203 -45.95 -28.44 -26.57
N ILE A 204 -46.96 -28.77 -25.79
CA ILE A 204 -47.33 -30.16 -25.47
C ILE A 204 -48.32 -30.73 -26.50
N THR A 205 -48.70 -29.95 -27.52
CA THR A 205 -49.44 -30.47 -28.69
C THR A 205 -48.54 -31.15 -29.73
N LYS A 206 -47.24 -30.89 -29.70
CA LYS A 206 -46.25 -31.55 -30.55
C LYS A 206 -45.46 -32.52 -29.68
N GLY A 207 -46.02 -33.71 -29.50
CA GLY A 207 -45.29 -34.80 -28.86
C GLY A 207 -44.12 -35.20 -29.73
N ASN A 208 -42.92 -34.79 -29.33
CA ASN A 208 -41.63 -35.37 -29.69
C ASN A 208 -40.77 -35.40 -28.44
#